data_AF-A0A5K1F4Y2-F1
#
_entry.id   AF-A0A5K1F4Y2-F1
#
_cell.length_a   1.000
_cell.length_b   1.000
_cell.length_c   1.000
_cell.angle_alpha   90.00
_cell.angle_beta   90.00
_cell.angle_gamma   90.00
#
_symmetry.space_group_name_H-M   'P 1'
#
loop_
_entity.id
_entity.type
_entity.pdbx_description
1 polymer ?
#
loop_
_entity_poly.entity_id
_entity_poly.type
_entity_poly.pdbx_seq_one_letter_code
_entity_poly.pdbx_strand_id
1 'polypeptide(L)' 'SQRELYSRHHGAADGRIRVWLGIRQIMNATDQLLLETRNVAKELKTGIHM' A
#
# COMPACT_ATOMS: atom_id res chain seq x y z
N SER A 1 0.30 1.97 -12.26
CA SER A 1 0.35 0.85 -11.30
C SER A 1 0.29 1.37 -9.86
N GLN A 2 0.05 0.53 -8.84
CA GLN A 2 0.01 0.99 -7.43
C GLN A 2 1.33 1.66 -6.96
N ARG A 3 2.48 1.14 -7.42
CA ARG A 3 3.79 1.69 -7.09
C ARG A 3 4.02 3.09 -7.68
N GLU A 4 3.54 3.34 -8.90
CA GLU A 4 3.62 4.67 -9.52
C GLU A 4 2.76 5.69 -8.77
N LEU A 5 1.55 5.30 -8.35
CA LEU A 5 0.69 6.17 -7.53
C LEU A 5 1.34 6.49 -6.18
N TYR A 6 1.94 5.48 -5.53
CA TYR A 6 2.71 5.71 -4.31
C TYR A 6 3.85 6.70 -4.56
N SER A 7 4.69 6.47 -5.57
CA SER A 7 5.85 7.34 -5.87
C SER A 7 5.44 8.78 -6.22
N ARG A 8 4.28 8.97 -6.84
CA ARG A 8 3.80 10.30 -7.24
C ARG A 8 3.19 11.08 -6.07
N HIS A 9 2.54 10.39 -5.13
CA HIS A 9 1.68 11.04 -4.15
C HIS A 9 2.18 10.92 -2.71
N HIS A 10 2.93 9.88 -2.36
CA HIS A 10 3.41 9.70 -0.99
C HIS A 10 4.45 10.78 -0.64
N GLY A 11 4.20 11.53 0.43
CA GLY A 11 5.04 12.64 0.86
C GLY A 11 4.78 13.96 0.11
N ALA A 12 3.84 13.99 -0.84
CA ALA A 12 3.47 15.22 -1.55
C ALA A 12 2.81 16.25 -0.61
N ALA A 13 2.75 17.50 -1.08
CA ALA A 13 2.25 18.65 -0.32
C ALA A 13 2.96 18.81 1.04
N ASP A 14 4.30 18.84 1.02
CA ASP A 14 5.15 18.99 2.21
C ASP A 14 4.90 17.90 3.26
N GLY A 15 4.78 16.65 2.82
CA GLY A 15 4.55 15.50 3.69
C GLY A 15 3.11 15.31 4.18
N ARG A 16 2.18 16.19 3.80
CA ARG A 16 0.77 16.10 4.23
C ARG A 16 0.00 14.94 3.60
N ILE A 17 0.45 14.45 2.45
CA ILE A 17 -0.18 13.30 1.78
C ILE A 17 0.57 12.02 2.13
N ARG A 18 -0.16 11.04 2.67
CA ARG A 18 0.33 9.70 2.97
C ARG A 18 -0.52 8.68 2.24
N VAL A 19 0.14 7.67 1.68
CA VAL A 19 -0.48 6.61 0.88
C VAL A 19 -0.25 5.27 1.56
N TRP A 20 -1.32 4.50 1.74
CA TRP A 20 -1.33 3.14 2.28
C TRP A 20 -1.85 2.16 1.23
N LEU A 21 -1.46 0.88 1.36
CA LEU A 21 -2.03 -0.17 0.52
C LEU A 21 -3.35 -0.65 1.12
N GLY A 22 -4.40 -0.76 0.30
CA GLY A 22 -5.73 -1.17 0.76
C GLY A 22 -6.02 -2.64 0.46
N ILE A 23 -6.48 -3.39 1.46
CA ILE A 23 -7.07 -4.73 1.28
C ILE A 23 -8.48 -4.69 1.84
N ARG A 24 -9.51 -4.81 1.00
CA ARG A 24 -10.90 -4.62 1.44
C ARG A 24 -11.29 -5.52 2.61
N GLN A 25 -11.03 -6.82 2.53
CA GLN A 25 -11.29 -7.80 3.61
C GLN A 25 -10.27 -8.94 3.47
N ILE A 26 -9.99 -9.68 4.54
CA ILE A 26 -9.09 -10.85 4.43
C ILE A 26 -9.78 -12.01 3.70
N MET A 27 -11.08 -12.21 3.94
CA MET A 27 -11.84 -13.34 3.40
C MET A 27 -12.03 -13.30 1.88
N ASN A 28 -11.81 -12.15 1.23
CA ASN A 28 -11.96 -11.99 -0.22
C ASN A 28 -10.62 -11.80 -0.95
N ALA A 29 -9.49 -12.02 -0.26
CA ALA A 29 -8.16 -11.94 -0.82
C ALA A 29 -7.53 -13.34 -0.89
N THR A 30 -6.74 -13.60 -1.93
CA THR A 30 -5.92 -14.80 -1.99
C THR A 30 -4.73 -14.65 -1.04
N ASP A 31 -4.21 -15.76 -0.51
CA ASP A 31 -2.99 -15.76 0.30
C ASP A 31 -1.82 -15.06 -0.41
N GLN A 32 -1.69 -15.29 -1.72
CA GLN A 32 -0.68 -14.64 -2.54
C GLN A 32 -0.84 -13.11 -2.49
N LEU A 33 -2.06 -12.58 -2.67
CA LEU A 33 -2.30 -11.14 -2.61
C LEU A 33 -1.92 -10.56 -1.24
N LEU A 34 -2.27 -11.25 -0.16
CA LEU A 34 -1.94 -10.82 1.21
C LEU A 34 -0.41 -10.77 1.41
N LEU A 35 0.29 -11.83 1.01
CA LEU A 35 1.74 -11.96 1.17
C LEU A 35 2.50 -10.95 0.31
N GLU A 36 2.08 -10.74 -0.94
CA GLU A 36 2.67 -9.76 -1.84
C GLU A 36 2.40 -8.33 -1.35
N THR A 37 1.18 -8.03 -0.90
CA THR A 37 0.87 -6.70 -0.34
C THR A 37 1.73 -6.41 0.90
N ARG A 38 1.93 -7.41 1.78
CA ARG A 38 2.87 -7.31 2.92
C ARG A 38 4.29 -7.00 2.48
N ASN A 39 4.79 -7.68 1.44
CA ASN A 39 6.14 -7.46 0.93
C ASN A 39 6.29 -6.04 0.34
N VAL A 40 5.32 -5.61 -0.48
CA VAL A 40 5.30 -4.27 -1.08
C VAL A 40 5.20 -3.18 0.00
N ALA A 41 4.35 -3.36 1.02
CA ALA A 41 4.22 -2.41 2.13
C ALA A 41 5.57 -2.22 2.86
N LYS A 42 6.30 -3.32 3.10
CA LYS A 42 7.63 -3.31 3.72
C LYS A 42 8.66 -2.58 2.85
N GLU A 43 8.70 -2.84 1.55
CA GLU A 43 9.59 -2.16 0.61
C GLU A 43 9.33 -0.66 0.53
N LEU A 44 8.06 -0.27 0.45
CA LEU A 44 7.63 1.13 0.37
C LEU A 44 7.61 1.81 1.74
N LYS A 45 7.95 1.12 2.83
CA LYS A 45 7.90 1.65 4.20
C LYS A 45 6.56 2.33 4.51
N THR A 46 5.47 1.73 4.06
CA THR A 46 4.11 2.20 4.32
C THR A 46 3.25 1.11 4.97
N GLY A 47 2.10 1.50 5.51
CA GLY A 47 1.18 0.57 6.13
C GLY A 47 0.16 -0.02 5.16
N ILE A 48 -0.59 -0.99 5.67
CA ILE A 48 -1.75 -1.58 5.02
C ILE A 48 -2.99 -1.11 5.78
N HIS A 49 -4.02 -0.71 5.06
CA HIS A 49 -5.34 -0.39 5.60
C HIS A 49 -6.37 -1.42 5.12
N MET A 50 -7.32 -1.73 5.99
CA MET A 50 -8.34 -2.76 5.77
C MET A 50 -9.73 -2.14 5.87
#